data_AF-A0A2E7WFN4-F1
#
_entry.id   AF-A0A2E7WFN4-F1
#
_cell.length_a   1.000
_cell.length_b   1.000
_cell.length_c   1.000
_cell.angle_alpha   90.00
_cell.angle_beta   90.00
_cell.angle_gamma   90.00
#
_symmetry.space_group_name_H-M   'P 1'
#
loop_
_entity.id
_entity.type
_entity.pdbx_description
1 polymer ?
#
loop_
_entity_poly.entity_id
_entity_poly.type
_entity_poly.pdbx_seq_one_letter_code
_entity_poly.pdbx_strand_id
1 'polypeptide(L)'
;MRPKDRAHRGFLATDPKNRAENLMIVDLLRNDMARVCQPGSVKVPGLFKVETHTTLHQMISLIKGQLRPDTTFSARNPTAKW
;
A
#
# COMPACT_ATOMS: atom_id res chain seq x y z
N MET A 1 -7.47 -24.32 3.30
CA MET A 1 -6.31 -23.77 2.59
C MET A 1 -5.40 -24.91 2.17
N ARG A 2 -5.16 -25.09 0.87
CA ARG A 2 -4.33 -26.20 0.35
C ARG A 2 -2.86 -25.97 0.73
N PRO A 3 -2.04 -27.03 0.85
CA PRO A 3 -0.62 -26.87 1.20
C PRO A 3 0.15 -25.92 0.26
N LYS A 4 -0.14 -25.94 -1.05
CA LYS A 4 0.44 -25.02 -2.04
C LYS A 4 0.09 -23.55 -1.76
N ASP A 5 -1.14 -23.26 -1.32
CA ASP A 5 -1.56 -21.89 -0.99
C ASP A 5 -0.72 -21.34 0.19
N ARG A 6 -0.43 -22.17 1.21
CA ARG A 6 0.43 -21.76 2.33
C ARG A 6 1.86 -21.48 1.90
N ALA A 7 2.41 -22.30 0.98
CA ALA A 7 3.75 -22.12 0.45
C ALA A 7 3.87 -20.82 -0.36
N HIS A 8 2.90 -20.51 -1.24
CA HIS A 8 2.88 -19.27 -2.01
C HIS A 8 2.77 -18.03 -1.11
N ARG A 9 1.93 -18.09 -0.07
CA ARG A 9 1.81 -16.99 0.91
C ARG A 9 3.13 -16.77 1.67
N GLY A 10 3.77 -17.86 2.09
CA GLY A 10 5.06 -17.80 2.79
C GLY A 10 6.17 -17.23 1.92
N PHE A 11 6.28 -17.72 0.68
CA PHE A 11 7.23 -17.21 -0.31
C PHE A 11 7.08 -15.70 -0.51
N LEU A 12 5.84 -15.24 -0.79
CA LEU A 12 5.57 -13.82 -1.04
C LEU A 12 5.91 -12.95 0.18
N ALA A 13 5.67 -13.43 1.40
CA ALA A 13 6.00 -12.68 2.63
C ALA A 13 7.51 -12.45 2.82
N THR A 14 8.35 -13.34 2.28
CA THR A 14 9.81 -13.30 2.45
C THR A 14 10.56 -12.85 1.20
N ASP A 15 9.89 -12.69 0.06
CA ASP A 15 10.56 -12.40 -1.20
C ASP A 15 11.25 -11.01 -1.18
N PRO A 16 12.58 -10.94 -1.27
CA PRO A 16 13.33 -9.70 -1.10
C PRO A 16 13.09 -8.71 -2.25
N LYS A 17 12.86 -9.21 -3.48
CA LYS A 17 12.60 -8.37 -4.64
C LYS A 17 11.27 -7.64 -4.49
N ASN A 18 10.18 -8.37 -4.20
CA ASN A 18 8.86 -7.78 -3.99
C ASN A 18 8.87 -6.78 -2.82
N ARG A 19 9.59 -7.07 -1.72
CA ARG A 19 9.74 -6.12 -0.61
C ARG A 19 10.48 -4.85 -1.02
N ALA A 20 11.56 -4.97 -1.78
CA ALA A 20 12.32 -3.81 -2.26
C ALA A 20 11.48 -2.93 -3.19
N GLU A 21 10.78 -3.53 -4.15
CA GLU A 21 9.87 -2.82 -5.07
C GLU A 21 8.71 -2.16 -4.30
N ASN A 22 8.10 -2.86 -3.35
CA ASN A 22 7.03 -2.32 -2.52
C ASN A 22 7.53 -1.14 -1.66
N LEU A 23 8.73 -1.23 -1.08
CA LEU A 23 9.32 -0.16 -0.28
C LEU A 23 9.60 1.08 -1.12
N MET A 24 10.15 0.90 -2.32
CA MET A 24 10.39 1.99 -3.27
C MET A 24 9.09 2.74 -3.57
N ILE A 25 7.99 2.02 -3.83
CA ILE A 25 6.67 2.62 -4.06
C ILE A 25 6.17 3.35 -2.81
N VAL A 26 6.32 2.76 -1.63
CA VAL A 26 5.92 3.37 -0.35
C VAL A 26 6.66 4.69 -0.13
N ASP A 27 7.95 4.75 -0.41
CA ASP A 27 8.76 5.96 -0.24
C ASP A 27 8.34 7.06 -1.23
N LEU A 28 8.10 6.71 -2.50
CA LEU A 28 7.57 7.64 -3.50
C LEU A 28 6.22 8.23 -3.05
N LEU A 29 5.30 7.37 -2.63
CA LEU A 29 3.97 7.81 -2.20
C LEU A 29 4.01 8.62 -0.89
N ARG A 30 4.88 8.27 0.06
CA ARG A 30 5.08 9.08 1.28
C ARG A 30 5.57 10.48 0.93
N ASN A 31 6.52 10.59 0.00
CA ASN A 31 7.04 11.87 -0.46
C ASN A 31 5.95 12.71 -1.14
N ASP A 32 5.14 12.10 -1.99
CA ASP A 32 4.03 12.78 -2.66
C ASP A 32 2.96 13.24 -1.66
N MET A 33 2.59 12.36 -0.73
CA MET A 33 1.65 12.70 0.35
C MET A 33 2.17 13.84 1.25
N ALA A 34 3.48 13.93 1.49
CA ALA A 34 4.06 15.00 2.32
C ALA A 34 3.80 16.41 1.75
N ARG A 35 3.57 16.53 0.44
CA ARG A 35 3.23 17.80 -0.22
C ARG A 35 1.83 18.30 0.12
N VAL A 36 0.88 17.38 0.35
CA VAL A 36 -0.56 17.69 0.51
C VAL A 36 -1.11 17.40 1.91
N CYS A 37 -0.37 16.64 2.72
CA CYS A 37 -0.72 16.35 4.11
C CYS A 37 -0.09 17.36 5.08
N GLN A 38 -0.62 17.40 6.30
CA GLN A 38 -0.04 18.16 7.41
C GLN A 38 1.37 17.61 7.74
N PRO A 39 2.36 18.48 8.01
CA PRO A 39 3.70 18.05 8.39
C PRO A 39 3.69 17.01 9.53
N GLY A 40 4.49 15.95 9.39
CA GLY A 40 4.59 14.89 10.38
C GLY A 40 3.42 13.90 10.44
N SER A 41 2.30 14.16 9.76
CA SER A 41 1.11 13.30 9.79
C SER A 41 1.23 12.04 8.92
N VAL A 42 2.13 12.03 7.93
CA VAL A 42 2.31 10.89 7.02
C VAL A 42 3.02 9.72 7.72
N LYS A 43 2.31 8.60 7.90
CA LYS A 43 2.76 7.39 8.58
C LYS A 43 2.53 6.15 7.70
N VAL A 44 3.28 5.08 7.98
CA VAL A 44 3.10 3.74 7.38
C VAL A 44 2.78 2.78 8.51
N PRO A 45 1.51 2.69 8.91
CA PRO A 45 1.10 1.78 9.97
C PRO A 45 1.15 0.29 9.57
N GLY A 46 1.34 -0.03 8.28
CA GLY A 46 1.50 -1.42 7.83
C GLY A 46 2.46 -1.50 6.66
N LEU A 47 3.45 -2.38 6.75
CA LEU A 47 4.47 -2.57 5.73
C LEU A 47 4.60 -4.07 5.42
N PHE A 48 4.57 -4.44 4.14
CA PHE A 48 4.72 -5.81 3.65
C PHE A 48 3.71 -6.82 4.20
N LYS A 49 2.47 -6.39 4.45
CA LYS A 49 1.41 -7.31 4.90
C LYS A 49 0.97 -8.17 3.73
N VAL A 50 0.95 -9.49 3.89
CA VAL A 50 0.36 -10.38 2.89
C VAL A 50 -1.11 -10.61 3.20
N GLU A 51 -1.97 -10.13 2.31
CA GLU A 51 -3.41 -10.39 2.34
C GLU A 51 -3.79 -11.51 1.38
N THR A 52 -4.85 -12.24 1.72
CA THR A 52 -5.37 -13.34 0.91
C THR A 52 -6.76 -12.98 0.44
N HIS A 53 -6.93 -12.92 -0.88
CA HIS A 53 -8.21 -12.79 -1.54
C HIS A 53 -8.64 -14.14 -2.12
N THR A 54 -9.87 -14.21 -2.65
CA THR A 54 -10.47 -15.46 -3.14
C THR A 54 -9.59 -16.23 -4.13
N THR A 55 -8.85 -15.50 -4.98
CA THR A 55 -8.07 -16.10 -6.08
C THR A 55 -6.56 -15.90 -5.97
N LEU A 56 -6.06 -15.05 -5.06
CA LEU A 56 -4.64 -14.69 -5.01
C LEU A 56 -4.17 -14.24 -3.63
N HIS A 57 -2.86 -14.17 -3.44
CA HIS A 57 -2.19 -13.53 -2.31
C HIS A 57 -1.53 -12.23 -2.79
N GLN A 58 -1.61 -11.18 -1.97
CA GLN A 58 -1.11 -9.85 -2.31
C GLN A 58 -0.25 -9.29 -1.18
N MET A 59 0.92 -8.73 -1.50
CA MET A 59 1.69 -7.92 -0.56
C MET A 59 1.22 -6.47 -0.63
N ILE A 60 0.71 -5.97 0.48
CA ILE A 60 0.21 -4.61 0.62
C ILE A 60 0.98 -3.84 1.68
N SER A 61 1.04 -2.53 1.51
CA SER A 61 1.52 -1.58 2.50
C SER A 61 0.51 -0.45 2.63
N LEU A 62 0.33 0.04 3.86
CA LEU A 62 -0.67 1.03 4.21
C LEU A 62 0.03 2.33 4.58
N ILE A 63 -0.30 3.40 3.84
CA ILE A 63 0.17 4.76 4.08
C ILE A 63 -1.04 5.59 4.52
N LYS A 64 -0.88 6.42 5.55
CA LYS A 64 -1.92 7.32 6.07
C LYS A 64 -1.34 8.70 6.30
N GLY A 65 -2.14 9.74 6.09
CA GLY A 65 -1.78 11.12 6.39
C GLY A 65 -3.05 11.96 6.57
N GLN A 66 -2.93 13.08 7.27
CA GLN A 66 -4.02 14.04 7.43
C GLN A 66 -3.87 15.10 6.35
N LEU A 67 -4.89 15.32 5.51
CA LEU A 67 -4.87 16.39 4.51
C LEU A 67 -4.74 17.76 5.17
N ARG A 68 -4.08 18.70 4.50
CA ARG A 68 -4.09 20.11 4.92
C ARG A 68 -5.52 20.66 4.83
N PRO A 69 -5.93 21.58 5.72
CA PRO A 69 -7.29 22.13 5.74
C PRO A 69 -7.74 22.70 4.39
N ASP A 70 -6.82 23.35 3.66
CA ASP A 70 -7.12 24.00 2.37
C ASP A 70 -6.91 23.07 1.17
N THR A 71 -6.80 21.76 1.40
CA THR A 71 -6.63 20.74 0.35
C THR A 71 -7.85 19.83 0.30
N THR A 72 -8.44 19.71 -0.87
CA THR A 72 -9.57 18.81 -1.12
C THR A 72 -9.18 17.70 -2.10
N PHE A 73 -9.80 16.53 -1.94
CA PHE A 73 -9.70 15.49 -2.95
C PHE A 73 -10.56 15.90 -4.15
N SER A 74 -9.93 16.21 -5.27
CA SER A 74 -10.64 16.38 -6.53
C SER A 74 -11.14 15.00 -6.98
N ALA A 75 -12.37 14.67 -6.60
CA ALA A 75 -13.00 13.42 -7.01
C ALA A 75 -13.10 13.41 -8.54
N ARG A 76 -12.33 12.53 -9.19
CA ARG A 76 -12.39 12.35 -10.64
C ARG A 76 -13.36 11.22 -10.97
N ASN A 77 -14.39 11.60 -11.73
CA ASN A 77 -15.37 10.81 -12.50
C ASN A 77 -15.87 9.46 -11.88
N PRO A 78 -17.14 9.36 -11.46
CA PRO A 78 -17.74 8.14 -10.89
C PRO A 78 -17.81 6.91 -11.84
N THR A 79 -17.30 7.03 -13.07
CA THR A 79 -17.27 5.94 -14.07
C THR A 79 -15.90 5.28 -14.26
N ALA A 80 -14.87 5.67 -13.51
CA ALA A 80 -13.58 4.99 -13.54
C ALA A 80 -13.70 3.57 -12.95
N LYS A 81 -13.91 2.59 -13.84
CA LYS A 81 -13.83 1.16 -13.51
C LYS A 81 -12.34 0.78 -13.42
N TRP A 82 -11.83 0.65 -12.20
CA TRP A 82 -10.62 -0.10 -11.90
C TRP A 82 -10.94 -1.59 -11.89
#